data_AF-A0A821LUE3-F1
#
_entry.id   AF-A0A821LUE3-F1
#
_cell.length_a   1.000
_cell.length_b   1.000
_cell.length_c   1.000
_cell.angle_alpha   90.00
_cell.angle_beta   90.00
_cell.angle_gamma   90.00
#
_symmetry.space_group_name_H-M   'P 1'
#
loop_
_entity.id
_entity.type
_entity.pdbx_description
1 polymer ?
#
loop_
_entity_poly.entity_id
_entity_poly.type
_entity_poly.pdbx_seq_one_letter_code
_entity_poly.pdbx_strand_id
1 'polypeptide(L)'
;MATSSPPATNVTPQQIGKAFVVQYYRLLHEHPESLHRFFSASSTFMHDDPTKTVTGIEAIAKRIEELSLKQRHVKIPQVDCHLTVGSSIVI
;
A
#
# COMPACT_ATOMS: atom_id res chain seq x y z
N MET A 1 -11.73 -22.84 -34.36
CA MET A 1 -12.19 -22.28 -33.08
C MET A 1 -11.13 -21.30 -32.60
N ALA A 2 -11.44 -20.01 -32.57
CA ALA A 2 -10.49 -18.96 -32.21
C ALA A 2 -10.48 -18.79 -30.68
N THR A 3 -9.35 -19.08 -30.03
CA THR A 3 -9.14 -18.75 -28.61
C THR A 3 -8.69 -17.29 -28.52
N SER A 4 -9.59 -16.40 -28.15
CA SER A 4 -9.29 -15.00 -27.85
C SER A 4 -8.48 -14.90 -26.56
N SER A 5 -7.18 -14.66 -26.67
CA SER A 5 -6.34 -14.25 -25.54
C SER A 5 -6.83 -12.88 -25.03
N PRO A 6 -6.98 -12.67 -23.70
CA PRO A 6 -7.30 -11.36 -23.17
C PRO A 6 -6.14 -10.37 -23.47
N PRO A 7 -6.44 -9.08 -23.71
CA PRO A 7 -5.42 -8.07 -23.95
C PRO A 7 -4.59 -7.89 -22.68
N ALA A 8 -3.33 -8.32 -22.71
CA ALA A 8 -2.37 -8.03 -21.66
C ALA A 8 -2.10 -6.52 -21.66
N THR A 9 -2.80 -5.79 -20.81
CA THR A 9 -2.36 -4.47 -20.38
C THR A 9 -1.00 -4.67 -19.70
N ASN A 10 0.08 -4.39 -20.43
CA ASN A 10 1.48 -4.49 -19.96
C ASN A 10 1.75 -3.41 -18.89
N VAL A 11 1.05 -3.48 -17.76
CA VAL A 11 1.37 -2.69 -16.58
C VAL A 11 2.57 -3.32 -15.92
N THR A 12 3.69 -2.60 -15.95
CA THR A 12 4.90 -3.07 -15.27
C THR A 12 4.71 -2.99 -13.75
N PRO A 13 5.35 -3.89 -12.98
CA PRO A 13 5.33 -3.83 -11.51
C PRO A 13 5.72 -2.46 -10.97
N GLN A 14 6.65 -1.79 -11.67
CA GLN A 14 7.10 -0.43 -11.35
C GLN A 14 6.00 0.63 -11.54
N GLN A 15 5.16 0.52 -12.58
CA GLN A 15 4.01 1.42 -12.75
C GLN A 15 2.96 1.18 -11.66
N ILE A 16 2.68 -0.08 -11.33
CA ILE A 16 1.74 -0.46 -10.28
C ILE A 16 2.22 0.07 -8.93
N GLY A 17 3.47 -0.18 -8.56
CA GLY A 17 4.01 0.25 -7.27
C GLY A 17 4.12 1.77 -7.14
N LYS A 18 4.50 2.49 -8.20
CA LYS A 18 4.45 3.96 -8.22
C LYS A 18 3.04 4.49 -7.97
N ALA A 19 2.04 3.94 -8.68
CA ALA A 19 0.65 4.33 -8.49
C ALA A 19 0.15 3.99 -7.07
N PHE A 20 0.53 2.82 -6.55
CA PHE A 20 0.20 2.38 -5.20
C PHE A 20 0.75 3.33 -4.15
N VAL A 21 2.03 3.71 -4.22
CA VAL A 21 2.66 4.62 -3.25
C VAL A 21 1.97 5.99 -3.26
N VAL A 22 1.72 6.55 -4.44
CA VAL A 22 1.03 7.85 -4.56
C VAL A 22 -0.37 7.76 -3.97
N GLN A 23 -1.14 6.72 -4.31
CA GLN A 23 -2.50 6.53 -3.79
C GLN A 23 -2.52 6.26 -2.28
N TYR A 24 -1.57 5.48 -1.77
CA TYR A 24 -1.44 5.18 -0.35
C TYR A 24 -1.23 6.47 0.45
N TYR A 25 -0.24 7.29 0.09
CA TYR A 25 0.02 8.55 0.79
C TYR A 25 -1.04 9.61 0.55
N ARG A 26 -1.68 9.61 -0.62
CA ARG A 26 -2.83 10.47 -0.91
C ARG A 26 -4.01 10.14 0.01
N LEU A 27 -4.38 8.87 0.11
CA LEU A 27 -5.47 8.43 0.99
C LEU A 27 -5.11 8.65 2.47
N LEU A 28 -3.85 8.46 2.85
CA LEU A 28 -3.37 8.75 4.20
C LEU A 28 -3.59 10.21 4.60
N HIS A 29 -3.48 11.13 3.64
CA HIS A 29 -3.69 12.56 3.85
C HIS A 29 -5.16 12.96 3.79
N GLU A 30 -5.89 12.52 2.76
CA GLU A 30 -7.29 12.91 2.53
C GLU A 30 -8.28 12.16 3.43
N HIS A 31 -8.09 10.85 3.60
CA HIS A 31 -9.01 9.96 4.31
C HIS A 31 -8.27 8.85 5.08
N PRO A 32 -7.60 9.19 6.19
CA PRO A 32 -6.84 8.20 6.98
C PRO A 32 -7.73 7.06 7.50
N GLU A 33 -9.04 7.31 7.70
CA GLU A 33 -9.97 6.27 8.12
C GLU A 33 -10.15 5.17 7.07
N SER A 34 -9.90 5.45 5.79
CA SER A 34 -10.09 4.49 4.70
C SER A 34 -8.84 3.67 4.39
N LEU A 35 -7.69 4.02 4.98
CA LEU A 35 -6.41 3.41 4.66
C LEU A 35 -6.33 1.94 5.10
N HIS A 36 -7.04 1.56 6.17
CA HIS A 36 -7.08 0.17 6.65
C HIS A 36 -7.61 -0.80 5.57
N ARG A 37 -8.36 -0.33 4.57
CA ARG A 37 -8.88 -1.14 3.45
C ARG A 37 -7.80 -1.66 2.51
N PHE A 38 -6.60 -1.08 2.52
CA PHE A 38 -5.47 -1.61 1.77
C PHE A 38 -4.82 -2.84 2.44
N PHE A 39 -5.18 -3.11 3.70
CA PHE A 39 -4.61 -4.21 4.49
C PHE A 39 -5.60 -5.38 4.58
N SER A 40 -5.05 -6.59 4.65
CA SER A 40 -5.81 -7.82 4.90
C SER A 40 -5.78 -8.21 6.38
N ALA A 41 -6.60 -9.19 6.78
CA ALA A 41 -6.73 -9.63 8.18
C ALA A 41 -5.41 -10.13 8.79
N SER A 42 -4.51 -10.68 7.97
CA SER A 42 -3.17 -11.13 8.38
C SER A 42 -2.07 -10.09 8.14
N SER A 43 -2.41 -8.85 7.78
CA SER A 43 -1.42 -7.81 7.53
C SER A 43 -0.82 -7.29 8.82
N THR A 44 0.43 -6.86 8.71
CA THR A 44 1.21 -6.30 9.81
C THR A 44 1.61 -4.88 9.44
N PHE A 45 1.38 -3.94 10.35
CA PHE A 45 1.76 -2.54 10.19
C PHE A 45 2.77 -2.14 11.25
N MET A 46 3.85 -1.51 10.79
CA MET A 46 4.92 -1.01 11.62
C MET A 46 5.24 0.42 11.18
N HIS A 47 5.24 1.36 12.12
CA HIS A 47 5.54 2.77 11.85
C HIS A 47 6.43 3.31 12.96
N ASP A 48 7.59 3.85 12.57
CA ASP A 48 8.63 4.45 13.43
C ASP A 48 9.37 3.44 14.32
N ASP A 49 8.66 2.77 15.21
CA ASP A 49 9.22 1.82 16.19
C ASP A 49 8.84 0.37 15.87
N PRO A 50 9.79 -0.58 15.86
CA PRO A 50 9.50 -2.00 15.69
C PRO A 50 8.73 -2.61 16.86
N THR A 51 8.82 -1.99 18.04
CA THR A 51 8.07 -2.40 19.24
C THR A 51 6.58 -2.06 19.16
N LYS A 52 6.18 -1.16 18.24
CA LYS A 52 4.80 -0.74 18.01
C LYS A 52 4.19 -1.40 16.78
N THR A 53 4.66 -2.59 16.43
CA THR A 53 4.12 -3.39 15.33
C THR A 53 2.74 -3.93 15.72
N VAL A 54 1.75 -3.67 14.87
CA VAL A 54 0.37 -4.14 15.06
C VAL A 54 -0.02 -5.09 13.94
N THR A 55 -0.82 -6.11 14.26
CA THR A 55 -1.32 -7.10 13.30
C THR A 55 -2.84 -7.07 13.26
N GLY A 56 -3.42 -7.14 12.07
CA GLY A 56 -4.86 -7.17 11.86
C GLY A 56 -5.49 -5.81 11.56
N ILE A 57 -6.53 -5.81 10.73
CA ILE A 57 -7.14 -4.59 10.16
C ILE A 57 -7.60 -3.61 11.24
N GLU A 58 -8.23 -4.09 12.32
CA GLU A 58 -8.71 -3.25 13.42
C GLU A 58 -7.57 -2.55 14.17
N ALA A 59 -6.51 -3.30 14.49
CA ALA A 59 -5.34 -2.74 15.19
C ALA A 59 -4.57 -1.75 14.31
N ILE A 60 -4.48 -2.05 13.00
CA ILE A 60 -3.90 -1.15 11.99
C ILE A 60 -4.72 0.15 11.89
N ALA A 61 -6.05 0.05 11.77
CA ALA A 61 -6.95 1.20 11.69
C ALA A 61 -6.77 2.14 12.90
N LYS A 62 -6.83 1.56 14.12
CA LYS A 62 -6.61 2.32 15.36
C LYS A 62 -5.23 2.99 15.37
N ARG A 63 -4.18 2.28 14.95
CA ARG A 63 -2.82 2.83 14.91
C ARG A 63 -2.72 4.01 13.95
N ILE A 64 -3.34 3.94 12.78
CA ILE A 64 -3.37 5.02 11.78
C ILE A 64 -4.10 6.25 12.33
N GLU A 65 -5.21 6.07 13.04
CA GLU A 65 -5.94 7.15 13.69
C GLU A 65 -5.11 7.85 14.77
N GLU A 66 -4.42 7.08 15.63
CA GLU A 66 -3.49 7.60 16.65
C GLU A 66 -2.35 8.42 16.04
N LEU A 67 -1.88 8.04 14.84
CA LEU A 67 -0.82 8.74 14.12
C LEU A 67 -1.26 10.10 13.56
N SER A 68 -2.58 10.35 13.44
CA SER A 68 -3.20 11.63 13.03
C SER A 68 -2.38 12.42 11.99
N LEU A 69 -2.07 11.75 10.88
CA LEU A 69 -1.14 12.22 9.84
C LEU A 69 -1.71 13.34 8.93
N LYS A 70 -2.77 14.02 9.38
CA LYS A 70 -3.59 14.97 8.61
C LYS A 70 -2.82 16.16 8.00
N GLN A 71 -1.57 16.41 8.39
CA GLN A 71 -0.77 17.55 7.89
C GLN A 71 0.68 17.15 7.54
N ARG A 72 0.98 15.87 7.33
CA ARG A 72 2.33 15.45 6.97
C ARG A 72 2.52 15.53 5.45
N HIS A 73 3.38 16.44 5.01
CA HIS A 73 3.78 16.52 3.61
C HIS A 73 4.86 15.46 3.35
N VAL A 74 4.56 14.53 2.45
CA VAL A 74 5.50 13.47 2.07
C VAL A 74 6.07 13.81 0.69
N LYS A 75 7.40 13.85 0.60
CA LYS A 75 8.13 13.92 -0.67
C LYS A 75 8.68 12.54 -0.97
N ILE A 76 8.34 11.98 -2.13
CA ILE A 76 8.77 10.66 -2.56
C ILE A 76 9.81 10.85 -3.66
N PRO A 77 11.12 10.79 -3.35
CA PRO A 77 12.17 11.05 -4.34
C PRO A 77 12.36 9.89 -5.33
N GLN A 78 12.18 8.66 -4.87
CA GLN A 78 12.37 7.45 -5.65
C GLN A 78 11.38 6.37 -5.18
N VAL A 79 10.92 5.55 -6.13
CA VAL A 79 10.13 4.34 -5.87
C VAL A 79 10.71 3.24 -6.75
N ASP A 80 11.13 2.15 -6.12
CA ASP A 80 11.59 0.93 -6.77
C ASP A 80 10.57 -0.17 -6.52
N CYS A 81 10.38 -1.07 -7.49
CA CYS A 81 9.41 -2.14 -7.33
C CYS A 81 9.95 -3.41 -7.98
N HIS A 82 9.90 -4.51 -7.24
CA HIS A 82 10.41 -5.79 -7.70
C HIS A 82 9.32 -6.86 -7.58
N LEU A 83 9.33 -7.82 -8.50
CA LEU A 83 8.46 -8.99 -8.41
C LEU A 83 9.02 -9.95 -7.38
N THR A 84 8.16 -10.42 -6.50
CA THR A 84 8.44 -11.50 -5.56
C THR A 84 7.74 -12.78 -5.99
N VAL A 85 8.06 -13.87 -5.29
CA VAL A 85 7.47 -15.19 -5.56
C VAL A 85 5.94 -15.12 -5.43
N GLY A 86 5.22 -15.75 -6.36
CA GLY A 86 3.76 -15.80 -6.31
C GLY A 86 3.07 -14.53 -6.82
N SER A 87 3.64 -13.86 -7.83
CA SER A 87 3.04 -12.68 -8.49
C SER A 87 2.82 -11.48 -7.56
N SER A 88 3.51 -11.48 -6.42
CA SER A 88 3.50 -10.38 -5.47
C SER A 88 4.51 -9.32 -5.88
N ILE A 89 4.29 -8.08 -5.45
CA ILE A 89 5.18 -6.95 -5.73
C ILE A 89 5.70 -6.45 -4.39
N VAL A 90 7.02 -6.35 -4.27
CA VAL A 90 7.67 -5.58 -3.21
C VAL A 90 7.94 -4.18 -3.74
N ILE A 91 7.64 -3.18 -2.91
CA ILE A 91 7.76 -1.75 -3.21
C ILE A 91 8.69 -1.15 -2.16
#